data_AF-A0AAX2K8R1-F1
#
_entry.id   AF-A0AAX2K8R1-F1
#
_cell.length_a   1.000
_cell.length_b   1.000
_cell.length_c   1.000
_cell.angle_alpha   90.00
_cell.angle_beta   90.00
_cell.angle_gamma   90.00
#
_symmetry.space_group_name_H-M   'P 1'
#
loop_
_entity.id
_entity.type
_entity.pdbx_description
1 polymer ?
#
loop_
_entity_poly.entity_id
_entity_poly.type
_entity_poly.pdbx_seq_one_letter_code
_entity_poly.pdbx_strand_id
1 'polypeptide(L)'
;MVCRIGGNDLDIALAFKNLMPLLGMGGETEKGIALPILPWWNAVAINDVPAQSDFYSSANGRLLNDLVRDAREPEKVALLQKVWRQRLSYRLVRSAEECKIALSSVAETRASLPFISDELATLISQQGLESALSQPLARILEQVQLALDNAQEKTGRYLPDRR
;
A
#
# COMPACT_ATOMS: atom_id res chain seq x y z
N MET A 1 -7.45 27.88 -5.78
CA MET A 1 -8.46 26.83 -5.54
C MET A 1 -7.76 25.74 -4.75
N VAL A 2 -7.79 25.81 -3.42
CA VAL A 2 -7.17 24.79 -2.56
C VAL A 2 -8.02 23.53 -2.69
N CYS A 3 -7.45 22.49 -3.30
CA CYS A 3 -8.06 21.18 -3.35
C CYS A 3 -8.30 20.72 -1.91
N ARG A 4 -9.56 20.43 -1.57
CA ARG A 4 -9.92 19.67 -0.38
C ARG A 4 -9.34 18.27 -0.56
N ILE A 5 -8.08 18.07 -0.17
CA ILE A 5 -7.59 16.74 0.18
C ILE A 5 -8.42 16.36 1.41
N GLY A 6 -9.32 15.39 1.26
CA GLY A 6 -10.21 14.99 2.33
C GLY A 6 -9.43 14.39 3.50
N GLY A 7 -10.05 14.31 4.68
CA GLY A 7 -9.45 13.61 5.82
C GLY A 7 -9.02 12.19 5.48
N ASN A 8 -9.83 11.50 4.66
CA ASN A 8 -9.61 10.11 4.26
C ASN A 8 -8.40 9.92 3.32
N ASP A 9 -8.15 10.85 2.39
CA ASP A 9 -6.99 10.77 1.49
C ASP A 9 -5.68 10.86 2.26
N LEU A 10 -5.65 11.68 3.31
CA LEU A 10 -4.54 11.79 4.24
C LEU A 10 -4.35 10.50 5.06
N ASP A 11 -5.43 9.84 5.47
CA ASP A 11 -5.35 8.57 6.19
C ASP A 11 -4.81 7.45 5.31
N ILE A 12 -5.25 7.39 4.04
CA ILE A 12 -4.74 6.45 3.03
C ILE A 12 -3.26 6.70 2.76
N ALA A 13 -2.86 7.96 2.60
CA ALA A 13 -1.46 8.36 2.44
C ALA A 13 -0.59 7.91 3.62
N LEU A 14 -1.06 8.15 4.85
CA LEU A 14 -0.36 7.80 6.07
C LEU A 14 -0.24 6.27 6.20
N ALA A 15 -1.32 5.54 5.95
CA ALA A 15 -1.34 4.08 5.94
C ALA A 15 -0.35 3.53 4.91
N PHE A 16 -0.37 4.06 3.69
CA PHE A 16 0.51 3.65 2.61
C PHE A 16 1.98 3.87 2.96
N LYS A 17 2.35 5.07 3.44
CA LYS A 17 3.76 5.40 3.69
C LYS A 17 4.33 4.76 4.96
N ASN A 18 3.54 4.63 6.02
CA ASN A 18 4.05 4.21 7.32
C ASN A 18 3.70 2.77 7.69
N LEU A 19 2.53 2.27 7.28
CA LEU A 19 2.06 0.94 7.67
C LEU A 19 2.43 -0.12 6.63
N MET A 20 2.29 0.16 5.34
CA MET A 20 2.60 -0.82 4.29
C MET A 20 4.05 -1.33 4.25
N PRO A 21 5.11 -0.54 4.61
CA PRO A 21 6.47 -1.07 4.75
C PRO A 21 6.56 -2.23 5.75
N LEU A 22 5.78 -2.20 6.84
CA LEU A 22 5.72 -3.28 7.82
C LEU A 22 5.16 -4.58 7.21
N LEU A 23 4.38 -4.45 6.13
CA LEU A 23 3.77 -5.54 5.38
C LEU A 23 4.59 -5.92 4.13
N GLY A 24 5.85 -5.47 4.05
CA GLY A 24 6.78 -5.86 2.97
C GLY A 24 6.79 -4.93 1.75
N MET A 25 6.11 -3.78 1.80
CA MET A 25 6.18 -2.80 0.72
C MET A 25 7.61 -2.27 0.54
N GLY A 26 8.07 -2.19 -0.71
CA GLY A 26 9.43 -1.77 -1.04
C GLY A 26 10.48 -2.87 -0.89
N GLY A 27 10.07 -4.09 -0.54
CA GLY A 27 10.95 -5.25 -0.55
C GLY A 27 11.23 -5.78 -1.95
N GLU A 28 12.01 -6.85 -2.01
CA GLU A 28 12.43 -7.53 -3.23
C GLU A 28 12.23 -9.04 -3.08
N THR A 29 12.17 -9.72 -4.23
CA THR A 29 12.25 -11.18 -4.30
C THR A 29 13.65 -11.68 -3.95
N GLU A 30 13.80 -12.98 -3.69
CA GLU A 30 15.11 -13.63 -3.48
C GLU A 30 16.09 -13.38 -4.64
N LYS A 31 15.56 -13.10 -5.84
CA LYS A 31 16.31 -12.80 -7.06
C LYS A 31 16.67 -11.32 -7.22
N GLY A 32 16.37 -10.47 -6.23
CA GLY A 32 16.62 -9.02 -6.28
C GLY A 32 15.67 -8.25 -7.20
N ILE A 33 14.52 -8.82 -7.54
CA ILE A 33 13.48 -8.13 -8.31
C ILE A 33 12.55 -7.42 -7.33
N ALA A 34 12.33 -6.12 -7.51
CA ALA A 34 11.40 -5.34 -6.68
C ALA A 34 9.99 -5.92 -6.68
N LEU A 35 9.36 -5.97 -5.50
CA LEU A 35 7.97 -6.39 -5.35
C LEU A 35 7.03 -5.35 -6.00
N PRO A 36 5.93 -5.78 -6.63
CA PRO A 36 4.98 -4.86 -7.25
C PRO A 36 4.32 -4.00 -6.17
N ILE A 37 4.25 -2.68 -6.37
CA ILE A 37 3.69 -1.78 -5.35
C ILE A 37 2.15 -1.79 -5.29
N LEU A 38 1.51 -2.16 -6.41
CA LEU A 38 0.06 -2.05 -6.61
C LEU A 38 -0.77 -2.82 -5.56
N PRO A 39 -0.45 -4.06 -5.15
CA PRO A 39 -1.22 -4.76 -4.12
C PRO A 39 -1.26 -4.02 -2.78
N TRP A 40 -0.18 -3.32 -2.40
CA TRP A 40 -0.14 -2.52 -1.16
C TRP A 40 -0.96 -1.24 -1.30
N TRP A 41 -0.93 -0.57 -2.46
CA TRP A 41 -1.78 0.59 -2.72
C TRP A 41 -3.26 0.21 -2.68
N ASN A 42 -3.63 -0.82 -3.43
CA ASN A 42 -5.00 -1.29 -3.53
C ASN A 42 -5.54 -1.76 -2.17
N ALA A 43 -4.68 -2.25 -1.26
CA ALA A 43 -5.07 -2.62 0.09
C ALA A 43 -5.59 -1.42 0.90
N VAL A 44 -4.98 -0.24 0.77
CA VAL A 44 -5.32 0.94 1.58
C VAL A 44 -6.22 1.94 0.86
N ALA A 45 -6.38 1.84 -0.46
CA ALA A 45 -7.26 2.69 -1.25
C ALA A 45 -8.75 2.39 -1.00
N ILE A 46 -9.23 2.54 0.24
CA ILE A 46 -10.60 2.16 0.65
C ILE A 46 -11.69 3.04 0.06
N ASN A 47 -11.33 4.22 -0.45
CA ASN A 47 -12.20 5.13 -1.18
C ASN A 47 -12.33 4.76 -2.67
N ASP A 48 -11.48 3.86 -3.17
CA ASP A 48 -11.46 3.41 -4.55
C ASP A 48 -12.05 2.00 -4.65
N VAL A 49 -13.32 1.94 -5.07
CA VAL A 49 -14.07 0.68 -5.20
C VAL A 49 -13.41 -0.27 -6.22
N PRO A 50 -13.00 0.17 -7.42
CA PRO A 50 -12.17 -0.65 -8.32
C PRO A 50 -10.93 -1.23 -7.64
N ALA A 51 -10.11 -0.40 -6.98
CA ALA A 51 -8.87 -0.86 -6.35
C ALA A 51 -9.13 -1.89 -5.24
N GLN A 52 -10.14 -1.68 -4.40
CA GLN A 52 -10.54 -2.66 -3.39
C GLN A 52 -11.07 -3.96 -4.01
N SER A 53 -11.83 -3.86 -5.11
CA SER A 53 -12.35 -5.03 -5.83
C SER A 53 -11.20 -5.87 -6.39
N ASP A 54 -10.19 -5.20 -6.98
CA ASP A 54 -8.97 -5.83 -7.47
C ASP A 54 -8.15 -6.45 -6.33
N PHE A 55 -7.97 -5.72 -5.23
CA PHE A 55 -7.26 -6.23 -4.06
C PHE A 55 -7.89 -7.51 -3.55
N TYR A 56 -9.21 -7.53 -3.36
CA TYR A 56 -9.95 -8.69 -2.86
C TYR A 56 -10.27 -9.75 -3.91
N SER A 57 -9.80 -9.59 -5.15
CA SER A 57 -10.00 -10.58 -6.21
C SER A 57 -9.26 -11.90 -5.92
N SER A 58 -9.76 -12.99 -6.50
CA SER A 58 -9.08 -14.29 -6.45
C SER A 58 -7.75 -14.28 -7.22
N ALA A 59 -7.64 -13.44 -8.26
CA ALA A 59 -6.41 -13.24 -9.01
C ALA A 59 -5.31 -12.62 -8.13
N ASN A 60 -5.65 -11.56 -7.39
CA ASN A 60 -4.71 -10.95 -6.46
C ASN A 60 -4.38 -11.90 -5.28
N GLY A 61 -5.33 -12.72 -4.82
CA GLY A 61 -5.05 -13.79 -3.86
C GLY A 61 -3.99 -14.79 -4.34
N ARG A 62 -4.02 -15.19 -5.61
CA ARG A 62 -2.96 -16.03 -6.21
C ARG A 62 -1.64 -15.29 -6.30
N LEU A 63 -1.65 -14.05 -6.77
CA LEU A 63 -0.44 -13.20 -6.81
C LEU A 63 0.20 -13.07 -5.43
N LEU A 64 -0.57 -12.81 -4.37
CA LEU A 64 -0.05 -12.71 -3.01
C LEU A 64 0.58 -14.02 -2.52
N ASN A 65 0.02 -15.18 -2.89
CA ASN A 65 0.65 -16.48 -2.58
C ASN A 65 2.01 -16.64 -3.26
N ASP A 66 2.12 -16.25 -4.53
CA ASP A 66 3.38 -16.30 -5.27
C ASP A 66 4.40 -15.32 -4.68
N LEU A 67 3.99 -14.10 -4.35
CA LEU A 67 4.86 -13.11 -3.72
C LEU A 67 5.35 -13.57 -2.34
N VAL A 68 4.51 -14.21 -1.52
CA VAL A 68 4.96 -14.78 -0.24
C VAL A 68 6.02 -15.86 -0.43
N ARG A 69 5.92 -16.68 -1.49
CA ARG A 69 6.91 -17.72 -1.76
C ARG A 69 8.23 -17.14 -2.27
N ASP A 70 8.17 -16.10 -3.10
CA ASP A 70 9.32 -15.61 -3.85
C ASP A 70 10.01 -14.41 -3.17
N ALA A 71 9.37 -13.78 -2.18
CA ALA A 71 9.91 -12.63 -1.45
C ALA A 71 11.14 -12.99 -0.60
N ARG A 72 12.08 -12.06 -0.50
CA ARG A 72 13.23 -12.19 0.40
C ARG A 72 12.84 -12.11 1.88
N GLU A 73 11.75 -11.41 2.18
CA GLU A 73 11.15 -11.28 3.52
C GLU A 73 9.70 -11.81 3.47
N PRO A 74 9.52 -13.14 3.31
CA PRO A 74 8.20 -13.75 3.08
C PRO A 74 7.22 -13.52 4.24
N GLU A 75 7.73 -13.46 5.46
CA GLU A 75 6.95 -13.18 6.67
C GLU A 75 6.27 -11.81 6.63
N LYS A 76 6.92 -10.79 6.05
CA LYS A 76 6.32 -9.46 5.90
C LYS A 76 5.20 -9.46 4.86
N VAL A 77 5.44 -10.07 3.69
CA VAL A 77 4.42 -10.17 2.63
C VAL A 77 3.22 -11.01 3.08
N ALA A 78 3.44 -12.01 3.93
CA ALA A 78 2.38 -12.82 4.52
C ALA A 78 1.43 -11.99 5.40
N LEU A 79 1.88 -10.86 5.96
CA LEU A 79 1.02 -9.92 6.69
C LEU A 79 0.04 -9.23 5.74
N LEU A 80 0.48 -8.83 4.53
CA LEU A 80 -0.44 -8.31 3.50
C LEU A 80 -1.43 -9.39 3.04
N GLN A 81 -0.96 -10.63 2.88
CA GLN A 81 -1.85 -11.75 2.58
C GLN A 81 -2.89 -11.98 3.68
N LYS A 82 -2.52 -11.82 4.97
CA LYS A 82 -3.48 -11.86 6.08
C LYS A 82 -4.51 -10.74 5.96
N VAL A 83 -4.10 -9.51 5.62
CA VAL A 83 -5.01 -8.38 5.37
C VAL A 83 -6.02 -8.71 4.28
N TRP A 84 -5.56 -9.30 3.18
CA TRP A 84 -6.43 -9.78 2.11
C TRP A 84 -7.43 -10.83 2.60
N ARG A 85 -6.93 -11.91 3.22
CA ARG A 85 -7.74 -13.06 3.65
C ARG A 85 -8.79 -12.69 4.69
N GLN A 86 -8.48 -11.75 5.57
CA GLN A 86 -9.33 -11.34 6.70
C GLN A 86 -10.05 -10.01 6.47
N ARG A 87 -9.91 -9.41 5.28
CA ARG A 87 -10.53 -8.13 4.89
C ARG A 87 -10.24 -6.98 5.86
N LEU A 88 -8.96 -6.74 6.14
CA LEU A 88 -8.51 -5.81 7.17
C LEU A 88 -8.20 -4.40 6.66
N SER A 89 -8.46 -4.08 5.39
CA SER A 89 -8.18 -2.76 4.77
C SER A 89 -8.73 -1.57 5.57
N TYR A 90 -10.00 -1.66 5.99
CA TYR A 90 -10.61 -0.59 6.78
C TYR A 90 -9.91 -0.39 8.13
N ARG A 91 -9.46 -1.47 8.79
CA ARG A 91 -8.74 -1.38 10.07
C ARG A 91 -7.37 -0.75 9.92
N LEU A 92 -6.68 -0.99 8.80
CA LEU A 92 -5.41 -0.32 8.48
C LEU A 92 -5.60 1.19 8.36
N VAL A 93 -6.56 1.63 7.55
CA VAL A 93 -6.80 3.07 7.34
C VAL A 93 -7.33 3.74 8.61
N ARG A 94 -8.17 3.05 9.38
CA ARG A 94 -8.61 3.53 10.69
C ARG A 94 -7.44 3.69 11.68
N SER A 95 -6.48 2.76 11.71
CA SER A 95 -5.28 2.90 12.55
C SER A 95 -4.45 4.12 12.13
N ALA A 96 -4.37 4.40 10.82
CA ALA A 96 -3.74 5.60 10.32
C ALA A 96 -4.48 6.88 10.73
N GLU A 97 -5.81 6.89 10.68
CA GLU A 97 -6.65 7.99 11.17
C GLU A 97 -6.44 8.27 12.66
N GLU A 98 -6.41 7.22 13.49
CA GLU A 98 -6.14 7.32 14.93
C GLU A 98 -4.75 7.91 15.20
N CYS A 99 -3.75 7.52 14.41
CA CYS A 99 -2.40 8.09 14.49
C CYS A 99 -2.38 9.56 14.09
N LYS A 100 -3.08 9.95 13.02
CA LYS A 100 -3.21 11.35 12.59
C LYS A 100 -3.84 12.21 13.70
N ILE A 101 -4.89 11.73 14.34
CA ILE A 101 -5.55 12.42 15.46
C ILE A 101 -4.57 12.57 16.63
N ALA A 102 -3.87 11.50 17.02
CA ALA A 102 -2.87 11.56 18.09
C ALA A 102 -1.76 12.58 17.79
N LEU A 103 -1.24 12.59 16.57
CA LEU A 103 -0.20 13.52 16.11
C LEU A 103 -0.62 14.99 16.10
N SER A 104 -1.92 15.27 16.24
CA SER A 104 -2.41 16.65 16.42
C SER A 104 -2.14 17.18 17.84
N SER A 105 -1.84 16.30 18.80
CA SER A 105 -1.57 16.64 20.21
C SER A 105 -0.17 16.28 20.67
N VAL A 106 0.49 15.31 20.02
CA VAL A 106 1.85 14.84 20.37
C VAL A 106 2.75 14.82 19.14
N ALA A 107 4.06 15.05 19.33
CA ALA A 107 5.02 15.09 18.23
C ALA A 107 5.32 13.71 17.61
N GLU A 108 5.05 12.63 18.33
CA GLU A 108 5.27 11.25 17.90
C GLU A 108 4.20 10.33 18.51
N THR A 109 3.76 9.34 17.74
CA THR A 109 2.83 8.31 18.19
C THR A 109 3.26 6.93 17.70
N ARG A 110 2.92 5.88 18.47
CA ARG A 110 3.16 4.49 18.10
C ARG A 110 1.93 3.91 17.41
N ALA A 111 2.02 3.69 16.10
CA ALA A 111 1.02 2.98 15.32
C ALA A 111 1.16 1.48 15.55
N SER A 112 0.24 0.87 16.29
CA SER A 112 0.23 -0.58 16.55
C SER A 112 -0.87 -1.27 15.77
N LEU A 113 -0.58 -2.45 15.21
CA LEU A 113 -1.47 -3.23 14.35
C LEU A 113 -1.74 -4.64 14.92
N PRO A 114 -2.26 -4.75 16.17
CA PRO A 114 -2.43 -6.04 16.85
C PRO A 114 -3.39 -6.98 16.11
N PHE A 115 -4.29 -6.44 15.29
CA PHE A 115 -5.18 -7.24 14.44
C PHE A 115 -4.45 -7.97 13.29
N ILE A 116 -3.21 -7.59 12.98
CA ILE A 116 -2.34 -8.26 12.02
C ILE A 116 -1.29 -9.10 12.75
N SER A 117 -0.58 -8.54 13.73
CA SER A 117 0.33 -9.26 14.62
C SER A 117 0.53 -8.43 15.89
N ASP A 118 0.60 -9.07 17.06
CA ASP A 118 0.64 -8.41 18.36
C ASP A 118 1.87 -7.49 18.53
N GLU A 119 2.98 -7.83 17.87
CA GLU A 119 4.23 -7.07 17.93
C GLU A 119 4.36 -6.02 16.81
N LEU A 120 3.43 -5.99 15.86
CA LEU A 120 3.53 -5.14 14.68
C LEU A 120 3.24 -3.69 15.05
N ALA A 121 4.29 -2.88 15.12
CA ALA A 121 4.15 -1.45 15.38
C ALA A 121 5.25 -0.64 14.69
N THR A 122 4.97 0.64 14.46
CA THR A 122 5.95 1.63 14.01
C THR A 122 5.75 2.96 14.73
N LEU A 123 6.82 3.74 14.85
CA LEU A 123 6.75 5.11 15.33
C LEU A 123 6.49 6.03 14.14
N ILE A 124 5.49 6.89 14.30
CA ILE A 124 5.14 7.91 13.31
C ILE A 124 5.34 9.26 14.00
N SER A 125 6.18 10.10 13.42
CA SER A 125 6.40 11.46 13.90
C SER A 125 5.64 12.48 13.06
N GLN A 126 5.27 13.61 13.68
CA GLN A 126 4.61 14.72 13.01
C GLN A 126 5.47 15.26 11.86
N GLN A 127 6.77 15.38 12.08
CA GLN A 127 7.74 15.80 11.06
C GLN A 127 7.84 14.79 9.91
N GLY A 128 7.76 13.48 10.21
CA GLY A 128 7.70 12.42 9.23
C GLY A 128 6.43 12.48 8.38
N LEU A 129 5.29 12.79 9.00
CA LEU A 129 4.02 13.03 8.31
C LEU A 129 4.08 14.28 7.43
N GLU A 130 4.57 15.40 7.94
CA GLU A 130 4.72 16.64 7.17
C GLU A 130 5.67 16.47 5.98
N SER A 131 6.78 15.74 6.17
CA SER A 131 7.71 15.42 5.07
C SER A 131 7.09 14.45 4.05
N ALA A 132 6.29 13.50 4.54
CA ALA A 132 5.53 12.59 3.71
C ALA A 132 4.44 13.31 2.89
N LEU A 133 3.93 14.44 3.38
CA LEU A 133 2.94 15.27 2.69
C LEU A 133 3.56 16.35 1.80
N SER A 134 4.75 16.84 2.14
CA SER A 134 5.47 17.89 1.41
C SER A 134 6.13 17.38 0.13
N GLN A 135 6.56 16.11 0.08
CA GLN A 135 6.80 15.43 -1.20
C GLN A 135 5.47 14.98 -1.78
N PRO A 136 5.01 15.53 -2.92
CA PRO A 136 3.61 15.46 -3.30
C PRO A 136 3.20 14.00 -3.42
N LEU A 137 2.22 13.58 -2.63
CA LEU A 137 1.49 12.35 -2.90
C LEU A 137 1.02 12.29 -4.37
N ALA A 138 0.73 13.46 -4.95
CA ALA A 138 0.44 13.66 -6.36
C ALA A 138 1.54 13.14 -7.31
N ARG A 139 2.83 13.25 -6.96
CA ARG A 139 3.95 12.74 -7.77
C ARG A 139 4.03 11.21 -7.73
N ILE A 140 3.74 10.61 -6.57
CA ILE A 140 3.71 9.15 -6.41
C ILE A 140 2.50 8.58 -7.17
N LEU A 141 1.33 9.21 -7.06
CA LEU A 141 0.14 8.82 -7.82
C LEU A 141 0.35 8.99 -9.33
N GLU A 142 0.98 10.09 -9.77
CA GLU A 142 1.33 10.33 -11.17
C GLU A 142 2.31 9.25 -11.70
N GLN A 143 3.29 8.82 -10.90
CA GLN A 143 4.21 7.74 -11.29
C GLN A 143 3.57 6.34 -11.25
N VAL A 144 2.67 6.06 -10.31
CA VAL A 144 1.91 4.81 -10.29
C VAL A 144 0.97 4.74 -11.49
N GLN A 145 0.28 5.84 -11.82
CA GLN A 145 -0.56 5.93 -13.01
C GLN A 145 0.26 5.72 -14.29
N LEU A 146 1.40 6.41 -14.43
CA LEU A 146 2.31 6.23 -15.56
C LEU A 146 2.87 4.80 -15.65
N ALA A 147 3.17 4.15 -14.52
CA ALA A 147 3.64 2.76 -14.51
C ALA A 147 2.54 1.77 -14.94
N LEU A 148 1.28 2.05 -14.58
CA LEU A 148 0.12 1.27 -14.99
C LEU A 148 -0.19 1.46 -16.49
N ASP A 149 -0.17 2.69 -16.99
CA ASP A 149 -0.37 3.00 -18.42
C ASP A 149 0.71 2.35 -19.30
N ASN A 150 1.99 2.42 -18.87
CA ASN A 150 3.09 1.78 -19.60
C ASN A 150 3.03 0.24 -19.56
N ALA A 151 2.46 -0.36 -18.50
CA ALA A 151 2.25 -1.80 -18.43
C ALA A 151 1.15 -2.29 -19.39
N GLN A 152 0.14 -1.44 -19.66
CA GLN A 152 -0.90 -1.73 -20.65
C GLN A 152 -0.38 -1.59 -22.09
N GLU A 153 0.51 -0.64 -22.39
CA GLU A 153 1.10 -0.50 -23.73
C GLU A 153 2.02 -1.68 -24.13
N LYS A 154 2.74 -2.28 -23.18
CA LYS A 154 3.62 -3.44 -23.47
C LYS A 154 2.86 -4.73 -23.78
N THR A 155 1.60 -4.85 -23.38
CA THR A 155 0.78 -6.05 -23.62
C THR A 155 0.09 -6.00 -25.00
N GLY A 156 0.06 -4.84 -25.67
CA GLY A 156 -0.57 -4.65 -26.98
C GLY A 156 0.33 -4.94 -28.20
N ARG A 157 1.60 -5.32 -28.01
CA ARG A 157 2.54 -5.53 -29.13
C ARG A 157 3.17 -6.92 -29.11
N TYR A 158 2.35 -7.96 -29.21
CA TYR A 158 2.78 -9.27 -29.71
C TYR A 158 1.71 -9.88 -30.62
N LEU A 159 1.80 -9.51 -31.91
CA LEU A 159 1.70 -10.30 -33.15
C LEU A 159 0.60 -11.39 -33.25
N PRO A 160 -0.05 -11.52 -34.43
CA PRO A 160 0.70 -12.04 -35.58
C PRO A 160 0.30 -11.47 -36.95
N ASP A 161 1.19 -11.63 -37.93
CA ASP A 161 0.68 -12.30 -39.12
C ASP A 161 1.67 -13.34 -39.65
N ARG A 162 1.14 -14.53 -39.88
CA ARG A 162 1.81 -15.70 -40.45
C ARG A 162 1.17 -15.95 -41.81
N ARG A 163 2.05 -16.08 -42.81
CA ARG A 163 1.83 -16.60 -44.18
C ARG A 163 1.18 -15.66 -45.18
#